data_AF-A0A8C0HDY5-F1
#
_entry.id   AF-A0A8C0HDY5-F1
#
_cell.length_a   1.000
_cell.length_b   1.000
_cell.length_c   1.000
_cell.angle_alpha   90.00
_cell.angle_beta   90.00
_cell.angle_gamma   90.00
#
_symmetry.space_group_name_H-M   'P 1'
#
loop_
_entity.id
_entity.type
_entity.pdbx_description
1 polymer ?
#
loop_
_entity_poly.entity_id
_entity_poly.type
_entity_poly.pdbx_seq_one_letter_code
_entity_poly.pdbx_strand_id
1 'polypeptide(L)'
;LLTELYYVAGNGQVLSCGSNSFGQLGVPQTSGGCLIPQKIESLTEKVVNVAAGLRHALAATGEYAIINLTFQPEIKTTFIM
;
A
#
# COMPACT_ATOMS: atom_id res chain seq x y z
N LEU A 1 11.58 -8.05 -13.61
CA LEU A 1 11.51 -8.06 -12.14
C LEU A 1 11.13 -6.67 -11.68
N LEU A 2 9.83 -6.38 -11.56
CA LEU A 2 9.36 -5.12 -10.99
C LEU A 2 8.99 -5.44 -9.54
N THR A 3 9.99 -5.42 -8.68
CA THR A 3 9.81 -5.67 -7.25
C THR A 3 9.08 -4.49 -6.63
N GLU A 4 7.91 -4.75 -6.05
CA GLU A 4 7.23 -3.83 -5.14
C GLU A 4 7.73 -4.12 -3.73
N LEU A 5 8.02 -3.08 -2.97
CA LEU A 5 8.56 -3.18 -1.62
C LEU A 5 7.72 -2.35 -0.67
N TYR A 6 7.47 -2.93 0.51
CA TYR A 6 6.83 -2.26 1.63
C TYR A 6 7.73 -2.38 2.85
N TYR A 7 7.87 -1.29 3.56
CA TYR A 7 8.63 -1.23 4.81
C TYR A 7 7.76 -0.65 5.91
N VAL A 8 7.63 -1.40 7.01
CA VAL A 8 6.96 -0.94 8.23
C VAL A 8 8.04 -0.46 9.20
N ALA A 9 8.07 0.84 9.47
CA ALA A 9 8.97 1.44 10.44
C ALA A 9 8.54 1.10 11.87
N GLY A 10 9.46 1.17 12.82
CA GLY A 10 9.19 0.84 14.24
C GLY A 10 8.13 1.72 14.92
N ASN A 11 7.79 2.87 14.34
CA ASN A 11 6.70 3.74 14.79
C ASN A 11 5.33 3.41 14.14
N GLY A 12 5.27 2.39 13.28
CA GLY A 12 4.07 1.95 12.55
C GLY A 12 3.81 2.68 11.23
N GLN A 13 4.73 3.54 10.78
CA GLN A 13 4.63 4.19 9.46
C GLN A 13 4.99 3.20 8.34
N VAL A 14 4.31 3.32 7.20
CA VAL A 14 4.58 2.51 6.02
C VAL A 14 5.22 3.34 4.93
N LEU A 15 6.31 2.83 4.36
CA LEU A 15 6.92 3.33 3.14
C LEU A 15 6.78 2.30 2.02
N SER A 16 6.54 2.76 0.81
CA SER A 16 6.40 1.91 -0.37
C SER A 16 7.21 2.43 -1.56
N CYS A 17 7.75 1.51 -2.38
CA CYS A 17 8.41 1.81 -3.65
C CYS A 17 8.27 0.63 -4.63
N GLY A 18 8.56 0.90 -5.90
CA GLY A 18 8.50 -0.05 -7.00
C GLY A 18 7.47 0.32 -8.07
N SER A 19 6.85 -0.69 -8.67
CA SER A 19 5.78 -0.49 -9.64
C SER A 19 4.53 0.09 -8.96
N ASN A 20 3.93 1.10 -9.58
CA ASN A 20 2.67 1.70 -9.10
C ASN A 20 1.62 1.81 -10.22
N SER A 21 1.70 0.94 -11.24
CA SER A 21 0.80 1.00 -12.40
C SER A 21 -0.68 0.81 -12.06
N PHE A 22 -0.99 0.23 -10.89
CA PHE A 22 -2.35 -0.02 -10.42
C PHE A 22 -2.69 0.74 -9.11
N GLY A 23 -1.82 1.66 -8.68
CA GLY A 23 -2.01 2.40 -7.43
C GLY A 23 -1.76 1.55 -6.17
N GLN A 24 -1.18 0.36 -6.29
CA GLN A 24 -1.01 -0.59 -5.19
C GLN A 24 -0.05 -0.10 -4.10
N LEU A 25 0.80 0.88 -4.38
CA LEU A 25 1.71 1.44 -3.39
C LEU A 25 1.00 2.37 -2.39
N GLY A 26 -0.26 2.77 -2.64
CA GLY A 26 -0.99 3.70 -1.77
C GLY A 26 -0.48 5.14 -1.81
N VAL A 27 0.42 5.47 -2.74
CA VAL A 27 0.96 6.82 -3.01
C VAL A 27 0.53 7.30 -4.40
N PRO A 28 0.57 8.61 -4.69
CA PRO A 28 0.22 9.14 -6.01
C PRO A 28 0.94 8.40 -7.15
N GLN A 29 0.20 8.11 -8.23
CA GLN A 29 0.78 7.43 -9.38
C GLN A 29 1.65 8.40 -10.20
N THR A 30 2.88 7.97 -10.48
CA THR A 30 3.85 8.69 -11.31
C THR A 30 4.28 7.82 -12.49
N SER A 31 4.56 8.46 -13.63
CA SER A 31 5.12 7.78 -14.80
C SER A 31 6.44 7.10 -14.42
N GLY A 32 6.50 5.77 -14.55
CA GLY A 32 7.68 4.97 -14.21
C GLY A 32 7.69 4.35 -12.80
N GLY A 33 6.61 4.49 -12.03
CA GLY A 33 6.53 3.97 -10.66
C GLY A 33 7.25 4.86 -9.65
N CYS A 34 7.55 4.30 -8.48
CA CYS A 34 8.13 5.01 -7.34
C CYS A 34 9.53 4.44 -7.03
N LEU A 35 10.60 5.16 -7.40
CA LEU A 35 11.98 4.67 -7.26
C LEU A 35 12.58 4.92 -5.86
N ILE A 36 12.00 5.85 -5.11
CA ILE A 36 12.44 6.22 -3.77
C ILE A 36 11.30 5.85 -2.81
N PRO A 37 11.56 5.12 -1.71
CA PRO A 37 10.53 4.83 -0.71
C PRO A 37 9.76 6.09 -0.30
N GLN A 38 8.46 6.09 -0.53
CA GLN A 38 7.55 7.17 -0.16
C GLN A 38 6.65 6.73 0.97
N LYS A 39 6.43 7.64 1.92
CA LYS A 39 5.48 7.41 3.01
C LYS A 39 4.05 7.38 2.46
N ILE A 40 3.28 6.40 2.91
CA ILE A 40 1.85 6.31 2.61
C ILE A 40 1.10 7.22 3.59
N GLU A 41 0.85 8.46 3.18
CA GLU A 41 0.22 9.48 4.04
C GLU A 41 -1.25 9.18 4.39
N SER A 42 -1.93 8.33 3.61
CA SER A 42 -3.30 7.90 3.88
C SER A 42 -3.42 6.92 5.06
N LEU A 43 -2.31 6.32 5.49
CA LEU A 43 -2.27 5.45 6.67
C LEU A 43 -1.94 6.28 7.92
N THR A 44 -2.97 6.63 8.66
CA THR A 44 -2.86 7.40 9.92
C THR A 44 -2.69 6.51 11.15
N GLU A 45 -3.17 5.27 11.08
CA GLU A 45 -3.05 4.27 12.13
C GLU A 45 -1.68 3.58 12.14
N LYS A 46 -1.29 3.03 13.30
CA LYS A 46 -0.06 2.25 13.41
C LYS A 46 -0.21 0.90 12.72
N VAL A 47 0.51 0.74 11.60
CA VAL A 47 0.59 -0.52 10.89
C VAL A 47 1.60 -1.44 11.56
N VAL A 48 1.22 -2.71 11.72
CA VAL A 48 2.08 -3.76 12.28
C VAL A 48 2.52 -4.77 11.24
N ASN A 49 1.79 -4.89 10.12
CA ASN A 49 2.12 -5.83 9.05
C ASN A 49 1.57 -5.37 7.69
N VAL A 50 2.24 -5.77 6.61
CA VAL A 50 1.81 -5.52 5.23
C VAL A 50 1.95 -6.79 4.41
N ALA A 51 0.92 -7.13 3.63
CA ALA A 51 0.95 -8.18 2.62
C ALA A 51 0.65 -7.58 1.25
N ALA A 52 1.38 -8.01 0.22
CA ALA A 52 1.22 -7.51 -1.14
C ALA A 52 1.10 -8.66 -2.14
N GLY A 53 0.17 -8.49 -3.09
CA GLY A 53 0.03 -9.30 -4.30
C GLY A 53 0.36 -8.47 -5.54
N LEU A 54 0.24 -9.08 -6.72
CA LEU A 54 0.65 -8.48 -8.00
C LEU A 54 0.05 -7.09 -8.32
N ARG A 55 -1.10 -6.75 -7.76
CA ARG A 55 -1.85 -5.51 -8.08
C ARG A 55 -2.57 -4.92 -6.86
N HIS A 56 -2.27 -5.39 -5.65
CA HIS A 56 -2.95 -4.96 -4.44
C HIS A 56 -2.06 -5.16 -3.22
N ALA A 57 -2.30 -4.37 -2.18
CA ALA A 57 -1.67 -4.54 -0.89
C ALA A 57 -2.67 -4.29 0.24
N LEU A 58 -2.43 -4.97 1.36
CA LEU A 58 -3.20 -4.86 2.58
C LEU A 58 -2.26 -4.49 3.73
N ALA A 59 -2.68 -3.55 4.56
CA ALA A 59 -2.02 -3.20 5.81
C ALA A 59 -2.88 -3.62 6.99
N ALA A 60 -2.27 -4.22 8.00
CA ALA A 60 -2.92 -4.58 9.26
C ALA A 60 -2.49 -3.60 10.35
N THR A 61 -3.45 -3.06 11.10
CA THR A 61 -3.20 -2.18 12.25
C THR A 61 -3.37 -2.96 13.55
N GLY A 62 -2.81 -2.44 14.65
CA GLY A 62 -2.78 -3.12 15.95
C GLY A 62 -4.15 -3.46 16.55
N GLU A 63 -5.25 -2.89 16.05
CA GLU A 63 -6.63 -3.18 16.46
C GLU A 63 -7.37 -4.14 15.52
N TYR A 64 -6.65 -4.91 14.69
CA TYR A 64 -7.19 -5.83 13.68
C TYR A 64 -7.90 -5.16 12.49
N ALA A 65 -7.77 -3.84 12.30
CA ALA A 65 -8.30 -3.20 11.09
C ALA A 65 -7.43 -3.54 9.87
N ILE A 66 -8.08 -3.95 8.78
CA ILE A 66 -7.45 -4.21 7.48
C ILE A 66 -7.74 -3.01 6.58
N ILE A 67 -6.69 -2.33 6.13
CA ILE A 67 -6.79 -1.20 5.20
C ILE A 67 -6.34 -1.65 3.82
N ASN A 68 -7.21 -1.48 2.81
CA ASN A 68 -6.87 -1.74 1.42
C ASN A 68 -6.14 -0.54 0.81
N LEU A 69 -5.00 -0.79 0.17
CA LEU A 69 -4.13 0.23 -0.41
C LEU A 69 -4.34 0.44 -1.93
N THR A 70 -5.35 -0.18 -2.55
CA THR A 70 -5.60 0.01 -3.99
C THR A 70 -6.40 1.27 -4.30
N PHE A 71 -5.84 2.18 -5.10
CA PHE A 71 -6.61 3.27 -5.73
C PHE A 71 -7.27 2.76 -7.03
N GLN A 72 -8.60 2.65 -7.03
CA GLN A 72 -9.41 2.29 -8.20
C GLN A 72 -10.37 3.45 -8.51
N PRO A 73 -10.14 4.29 -9.54
CA PRO A 73 -11.04 5.39 -9.86
C PRO A 73 -12.42 4.94 -10.38
N GLU A 74 -12.58 3.69 -10.86
CA GLU A 74 -13.81 3.27 -11.55
C GLU A 74 -14.42 1.90 -11.18
N ILE A 75 -13.89 1.15 -10.20
CA ILE A 75 -14.43 -0.19 -9.90
C ILE A 75 -14.80 -0.34 -8.42
N LYS A 76 -16.11 -0.57 -8.18
CA LYS A 76 -16.69 -1.09 -6.93
C LYS A 76 -16.10 -2.47 -6.64
N THR A 77 -14.95 -2.52 -5.97
CA THR A 77 -14.40 -3.79 -5.51
C THR A 77 -14.96 -4.07 -4.12
N THR A 78 -16.02 -4.87 -4.07
CA THR A 78 -16.50 -5.56 -2.86
C THR A 78 -15.52 -6.68 -2.52
N PHE A 79 -15.07 -6.77 -1.27
CA PHE A 79 -14.59 -8.03 -0.71
C PHE A 79 -15.35 -8.37 0.57
N ILE A 80 -15.87 -9.59 0.53
CA ILE A 80 -16.61 -10.33 1.53
C ILE A 80 -15.58 -10.86 2.54
N MET A 81 -15.86 -10.72 3.84
CA MET A 81 -15.46 -11.74 4.82
C MET A 81 -16.52 -12.82 4.85
#